data_AF-A0AAV1TQC2-F1
#
_entry.id   AF-A0AAV1TQC2-F1
#
_cell.length_a   1.000
_cell.length_b   1.000
_cell.length_c   1.000
_cell.angle_alpha   90.00
_cell.angle_beta   90.00
_cell.angle_gamma   90.00
#
_symmetry.space_group_name_H-M   'P 1'
#
loop_
_entity.id
_entity.type
_entity.pdbx_description
1 polymer ?
#
loop_
_entity_poly.entity_id
_entity_poly.type
_entity_poly.pdbx_seq_one_letter_code
_entity_poly.pdbx_strand_id
1 'polypeptide(L)'
;MQANFALSNLTGRAKTWALGLKLHDLNVFESLGILKSRLKGTFEPPRAESRARYARLRVNQGKRDVHAYTQHLRYLASSVSENPVDEHTLNNVFIYGLVDGLLKTYMFRMGFHTLEKAIAYAEPEDFSLRQSQANSSNYRPTRRQKTGGPEPMDLCYI
;
A
#
# COMPACT_ATOMS: atom_id res chain seq x y z
N MET A 1 5.05 5.11 -35.91
CA MET A 1 4.93 3.63 -35.74
C MET A 1 4.31 3.19 -34.41
N GLN A 2 4.62 3.82 -33.26
CA GLN A 2 4.16 3.37 -31.93
C GLN A 2 2.63 3.34 -31.73
N ALA A 3 1.88 4.30 -32.29
CA ALA A 3 0.42 4.35 -32.13
C ALA A 3 -0.30 3.17 -32.83
N ASN A 4 0.13 2.81 -34.05
CA ASN A 4 -0.45 1.67 -34.78
C ASN A 4 -0.13 0.34 -34.10
N PHE A 5 1.06 0.19 -33.53
CA PHE A 5 1.40 -0.97 -32.72
C PHE A 5 0.58 -1.06 -31.42
N ALA A 6 0.35 0.06 -30.73
CA ALA A 6 -0.52 0.07 -29.55
C ALA A 6 -1.97 -0.29 -29.93
N LEU A 7 -2.46 0.20 -31.07
CA LEU A 7 -3.79 -0.12 -31.60
C LEU A 7 -3.96 -1.62 -31.92
N SER A 8 -2.94 -2.28 -32.46
CA SER A 8 -3.02 -3.72 -32.77
C SER A 8 -3.13 -4.60 -31.51
N ASN A 9 -2.68 -4.09 -30.36
CA ASN A 9 -2.78 -4.76 -29.07
C ASN A 9 -4.13 -4.52 -28.36
N LEU A 10 -5.00 -3.65 -28.89
CA LEU A 10 -6.33 -3.45 -28.31
C LEU A 10 -7.23 -4.66 -28.58
N THR A 11 -8.01 -5.04 -27.59
CA THR A 11 -8.96 -6.15 -27.66
C THR A 11 -10.34 -5.75 -27.13
N GLY A 12 -11.35 -6.55 -27.45
CA GLY A 12 -12.73 -6.34 -27.00
C GLY A 12 -13.28 -4.95 -27.35
N ARG A 13 -13.91 -4.29 -26.37
CA ARG A 13 -14.57 -2.99 -26.53
C ARG A 13 -13.61 -1.84 -26.92
N ALA A 14 -12.35 -1.92 -26.51
CA ALA A 14 -11.36 -0.92 -26.87
C ALA A 14 -11.00 -0.98 -28.37
N LYS A 15 -10.95 -2.20 -28.94
CA LYS A 15 -10.70 -2.39 -30.37
C LYS A 15 -11.85 -1.87 -31.22
N THR A 16 -13.10 -2.21 -30.87
CA THR A 16 -14.28 -1.75 -31.63
C THR A 16 -14.43 -0.23 -31.58
N TRP A 17 -14.19 0.38 -30.42
CA TRP A 17 -14.14 1.83 -30.28
C TRP A 17 -13.09 2.48 -31.17
N ALA A 18 -11.85 1.98 -31.15
CA ALA A 18 -10.76 2.57 -31.92
C ALA A 18 -10.97 2.44 -33.44
N LEU A 19 -11.53 1.31 -33.89
CA LEU A 19 -11.91 1.11 -35.29
C LEU A 19 -13.05 2.05 -35.71
N GLY A 20 -14.06 2.21 -34.86
CA GLY A 20 -15.16 3.16 -35.11
C GLY A 20 -14.67 4.59 -35.33
N LEU A 21 -13.72 5.05 -34.50
CA LEU A 21 -13.12 6.37 -34.70
C LEU A 21 -12.31 6.46 -36.00
N LYS A 22 -11.54 5.42 -36.35
CA LYS A 22 -10.76 5.37 -37.60
C LYS A 22 -11.60 5.36 -38.88
N LEU A 23 -12.84 4.88 -38.81
CA LEU A 23 -13.76 4.93 -39.96
C LEU A 23 -14.17 6.36 -40.32
N HIS A 24 -14.25 7.25 -39.32
CA HIS A 24 -14.60 8.65 -39.53
C HIS A 24 -13.40 9.51 -39.94
N ASP A 25 -12.21 9.22 -39.39
CA ASP A 25 -10.97 9.90 -39.74
C ASP A 25 -9.78 8.95 -39.60
N LEU A 26 -9.04 8.76 -40.70
CA LEU A 26 -7.90 7.85 -40.80
C LEU A 26 -6.72 8.32 -39.93
N ASN A 27 -6.62 9.61 -39.63
CA ASN A 27 -5.56 10.23 -38.86
C ASN A 27 -5.93 10.51 -37.39
N VAL A 28 -7.04 9.98 -36.86
CA VAL A 28 -7.46 10.19 -35.45
C VAL A 28 -6.36 9.96 -34.40
N PHE A 29 -5.42 9.04 -34.67
CA PHE A 29 -4.35 8.65 -33.75
C PHE A 29 -2.96 8.99 -34.30
N GLU A 30 -2.71 10.28 -34.60
CA GLU A 30 -1.43 10.76 -35.15
C GLU A 30 -0.22 10.42 -34.24
N SER A 31 -0.44 10.42 -32.92
CA SER A 31 0.60 10.16 -31.92
C SER A 31 0.10 9.21 -30.82
N LEU A 32 1.06 8.50 -30.19
CA LEU A 32 0.79 7.68 -29.01
C LEU A 32 0.21 8.52 -27.85
N GLY A 33 0.60 9.80 -27.73
CA GLY A 33 0.05 10.71 -26.73
C GLY A 33 -1.45 10.96 -26.93
N ILE A 34 -1.87 11.16 -28.18
CA ILE A 34 -3.29 11.35 -28.54
C ILE A 34 -4.08 10.07 -28.26
N LEU A 35 -3.55 8.91 -28.63
CA LEU A 35 -4.17 7.62 -28.34
C LEU A 35 -4.35 7.42 -26.83
N LYS A 36 -3.32 7.67 -26.02
CA LYS A 36 -3.40 7.59 -24.55
C LYS A 36 -4.45 8.53 -23.98
N SER A 37 -4.45 9.79 -24.41
CA SER A 37 -5.42 10.80 -23.95
C SER A 37 -6.86 10.41 -24.29
N ARG A 38 -7.12 9.96 -25.52
CA ARG A 38 -8.46 9.51 -25.94
C ARG A 38 -8.90 8.24 -25.22
N LEU A 39 -8.00 7.29 -25.00
CA LEU A 39 -8.28 6.08 -24.21
C LEU A 39 -8.65 6.45 -22.77
N LYS A 40 -7.85 7.32 -22.14
CA LYS A 40 -8.13 7.86 -20.80
C LYS A 40 -9.52 8.51 -20.77
N GLY A 41 -9.79 9.47 -21.66
CA GLY A 41 -11.08 10.16 -21.70
C GLY A 41 -12.31 9.28 -21.98
N THR A 42 -12.15 8.14 -22.67
CA THR A 42 -13.27 7.26 -23.01
C THR A 42 -13.51 6.18 -21.96
N PHE A 43 -12.44 5.58 -21.43
CA PHE A 43 -12.54 4.37 -20.59
C PHE A 43 -12.29 4.64 -19.12
N GLU A 44 -11.69 5.78 -18.76
CA GLU A 44 -11.51 6.13 -17.36
C GLU A 44 -12.88 6.47 -16.72
N PRO A 45 -13.22 5.86 -15.58
CA PRO A 45 -14.42 6.24 -14.87
C PRO A 45 -14.41 7.73 -14.49
N PRO A 46 -15.56 8.41 -14.51
CA PRO A 46 -15.64 9.80 -14.07
C PRO A 46 -15.03 9.98 -12.67
N ARG A 47 -14.16 10.97 -12.52
CA ARG A 47 -13.50 11.34 -11.25
C ARG A 47 -12.65 10.23 -10.63
N ALA A 48 -12.09 9.30 -11.44
CA ALA A 48 -11.24 8.23 -10.94
C ALA A 48 -10.01 8.78 -10.18
N GLU A 49 -9.32 9.77 -10.73
CA GLU A 49 -8.20 10.42 -10.02
C GLU A 49 -8.65 11.10 -8.72
N SER A 50 -9.79 11.80 -8.72
CA SER A 50 -10.31 12.42 -7.49
C SER A 50 -10.61 11.35 -6.44
N ARG A 51 -11.21 10.22 -6.85
CA ARG A 51 -11.49 9.09 -5.96
C ARG A 51 -10.20 8.51 -5.38
N ALA A 52 -9.16 8.36 -6.19
CA ALA A 52 -7.84 7.91 -5.72
C ALA A 52 -7.23 8.88 -4.71
N ARG A 53 -7.30 10.20 -4.97
CA ARG A 53 -6.84 11.24 -4.03
C ARG A 53 -7.55 11.13 -2.68
N TYR A 54 -8.88 11.01 -2.68
CA TYR A 54 -9.65 10.84 -1.44
C TYR A 54 -9.35 9.51 -0.74
N ALA A 55 -9.22 8.41 -1.50
CA ALA A 55 -8.89 7.11 -0.93
C ALA A 55 -7.53 7.13 -0.24
N ARG A 56 -6.53 7.80 -0.82
CA ARG A 56 -5.21 7.95 -0.20
C ARG A 56 -5.26 8.70 1.12
N LEU A 57 -6.08 9.75 1.25
CA LEU A 57 -6.22 10.48 2.52
C LEU A 57 -6.84 9.65 3.63
N ARG A 58 -7.59 8.60 3.28
CA ARG A 58 -8.29 7.72 4.23
C ARG A 58 -7.57 6.37 4.41
N VAL A 59 -6.45 6.17 3.72
CA VAL A 59 -5.73 4.91 3.74
C VAL A 59 -5.09 4.71 5.12
N ASN A 60 -5.21 3.50 5.64
CA ASN A 60 -4.55 3.07 6.86
C ASN A 60 -4.18 1.60 6.73
N GLN A 61 -3.35 1.07 7.62
CA GLN A 61 -2.97 -0.33 7.64
C GLN A 61 -4.16 -1.22 8.04
N GLY A 62 -4.94 -0.79 9.05
CA GLY A 62 -6.09 -1.55 9.53
C GLY A 62 -5.68 -2.95 9.99
N LYS A 63 -6.35 -4.00 9.49
CA LYS A 63 -5.99 -5.41 9.80
C LYS A 63 -4.97 -6.02 8.82
N ARG A 64 -4.51 -5.25 7.83
CA ARG A 64 -3.54 -5.73 6.84
C ARG A 64 -2.14 -5.79 7.44
N ASP A 65 -1.29 -6.63 6.88
CA ASP A 65 0.15 -6.50 7.11
C ASP A 65 0.69 -5.21 6.49
N VAL A 66 1.90 -4.82 6.89
CA VAL A 66 2.54 -3.63 6.33
C VAL A 66 2.74 -3.77 4.82
N HIS A 67 3.06 -4.95 4.31
CA HIS A 67 3.28 -5.17 2.89
C HIS A 67 2.03 -4.89 2.03
N ALA A 68 0.87 -5.49 2.34
CA ALA A 68 -0.36 -5.26 1.59
C ALA A 68 -0.86 -3.81 1.72
N TYR A 69 -0.63 -3.19 2.88
CA TYR A 69 -0.88 -1.77 3.07
C TYR A 69 0.00 -0.91 2.15
N THR A 70 1.31 -1.18 2.11
CA THR A 70 2.27 -0.51 1.22
C THR A 70 1.86 -0.64 -0.24
N GLN A 71 1.51 -1.84 -0.70
CA GLN A 71 1.06 -2.06 -2.07
C GLN A 71 -0.19 -1.25 -2.41
N HIS A 72 -1.14 -1.19 -1.47
CA HIS A 72 -2.34 -0.39 -1.66
C HIS A 72 -2.05 1.11 -1.72
N LEU A 73 -1.16 1.62 -0.87
CA LEU A 73 -0.72 3.02 -0.90
C LEU A 73 -0.01 3.35 -2.22
N ARG A 74 0.90 2.48 -2.69
CA ARG A 74 1.60 2.64 -3.97
C ARG A 74 0.64 2.66 -5.16
N TYR A 75 -0.37 1.78 -5.15
CA TYR A 75 -1.43 1.78 -6.15
C TYR A 75 -2.19 3.11 -6.18
N LEU A 76 -2.57 3.64 -5.01
CA LEU A 76 -3.26 4.93 -4.94
C LEU A 76 -2.37 6.09 -5.38
N ALA A 77 -1.07 6.06 -5.06
CA ALA A 77 -0.11 7.05 -5.53
C ALA A 77 0.07 7.02 -7.06
N SER A 78 0.14 5.82 -7.66
CA SER A 78 0.32 5.67 -9.11
C SER A 78 -0.94 5.94 -9.94
N SER A 79 -2.12 5.81 -9.33
CA SER A 79 -3.39 6.08 -9.99
C SER A 79 -3.67 7.56 -10.26
N VAL A 80 -2.88 8.47 -9.68
CA VAL A 80 -3.00 9.93 -9.89
C VAL A 80 -1.86 10.36 -10.80
N SER A 81 -2.17 10.63 -12.07
CA SER A 81 -1.17 11.08 -13.04
C SER A 81 -0.93 12.59 -13.00
N GLU A 82 -1.98 13.35 -12.68
CA GLU A 82 -1.93 14.81 -12.62
C GLU A 82 -1.59 15.28 -11.22
N ASN A 83 -0.53 16.09 -11.13
CA ASN A 83 0.00 16.64 -9.87
C ASN A 83 0.26 15.53 -8.83
N PRO A 84 1.28 14.69 -9.06
CA PRO A 84 1.65 13.64 -8.12
C PRO A 84 2.04 14.26 -6.78
N VAL A 85 1.83 13.51 -5.69
CA VAL A 85 2.19 14.00 -4.37
C VAL A 85 3.67 13.85 -4.11
N ASP A 86 4.22 14.82 -3.39
CA ASP A 86 5.61 14.81 -2.99
C ASP A 86 5.91 13.62 -2.08
N GLU A 87 7.16 13.15 -2.17
CA GLU A 87 7.58 11.93 -1.48
C GLU A 87 7.48 12.06 0.05
N HIS A 88 7.70 13.28 0.57
CA HIS A 88 7.64 13.54 2.00
C HIS A 88 6.21 13.44 2.54
N THR A 89 5.23 14.04 1.86
CA THR A 89 3.81 13.90 2.20
C THR A 89 3.35 12.46 2.06
N LEU A 90 3.80 11.73 1.03
CA LEU A 90 3.43 10.34 0.84
C LEU A 90 3.99 9.44 1.97
N ASN A 91 5.23 9.69 2.39
CA ASN A 91 5.83 9.08 3.57
C ASN A 91 5.04 9.41 4.85
N ASN A 92 4.61 10.67 5.04
CA ASN A 92 3.79 11.04 6.19
C ASN A 92 2.47 10.27 6.18
N VAL A 93 1.78 10.21 5.04
CA VAL A 93 0.54 9.40 4.89
C VAL A 93 0.80 7.93 5.26
N PHE A 94 1.93 7.36 4.81
CA PHE A 94 2.32 6.00 5.17
C PHE A 94 2.42 5.80 6.69
N ILE A 95 3.27 6.60 7.35
CA ILE A 95 3.54 6.50 8.80
C ILE A 95 2.27 6.78 9.62
N TYR A 96 1.50 7.83 9.28
CA TYR A 96 0.24 8.16 9.97
C TYR A 96 -0.80 7.06 9.82
N GLY A 97 -0.85 6.39 8.67
CA GLY A 97 -1.79 5.31 8.41
C GLY A 97 -1.43 3.98 9.07
N LEU A 98 -0.22 3.80 9.61
CA LEU A 98 0.13 2.59 10.36
C LEU A 98 -0.77 2.40 11.59
N VAL A 99 -0.98 1.14 11.98
CA VAL A 99 -1.65 0.82 13.25
C VAL A 99 -0.83 1.37 14.41
N ASP A 100 -1.52 1.90 15.42
CA ASP A 100 -0.86 2.43 16.61
C ASP A 100 -0.11 1.30 17.34
N GLY A 101 1.15 1.53 17.66
CA GLY A 101 2.04 0.54 18.26
C GLY A 101 3.51 0.92 18.16
N LEU A 102 4.38 0.00 18.58
CA LEU A 102 5.83 0.22 18.63
C LEU A 102 6.41 0.66 17.29
N LEU A 103 5.98 0.00 16.20
CA LEU A 103 6.44 0.32 14.85
C LEU A 103 6.15 1.78 14.49
N LYS A 104 4.89 2.21 14.59
CA LYS A 104 4.48 3.59 14.29
C LYS A 104 5.22 4.61 15.15
N THR A 105 5.31 4.37 16.46
CA THR A 105 6.04 5.26 17.37
C THR A 105 7.51 5.37 17.01
N TYR A 106 8.15 4.26 16.65
CA TYR A 106 9.56 4.24 16.25
C TYR A 106 9.76 4.99 14.92
N MET A 107 8.87 4.80 13.95
CA MET A 107 8.96 5.48 12.65
C MET A 107 8.87 7.01 12.77
N PHE A 108 8.01 7.53 13.66
CA PHE A 108 7.98 8.97 13.95
C PHE A 108 9.28 9.49 14.57
N ARG A 109 9.97 8.68 15.37
CA ARG A 109 11.26 9.06 16.01
C ARG A 109 12.42 9.07 15.02
N MET A 110 12.43 8.15 14.06
CA MET A 110 13.52 8.02 13.09
C MET A 110 13.52 9.09 12.01
N GLY A 111 12.39 9.79 11.78
CA GLY A 111 12.34 10.93 10.88
C GLY A 111 12.66 10.59 9.42
N PHE A 112 12.04 9.53 8.87
CA PHE A 112 12.23 9.18 7.45
C PHE A 112 11.75 10.32 6.53
N HIS A 113 12.56 10.66 5.53
CA HIS A 113 12.22 11.69 4.54
C HIS A 113 11.66 11.13 3.23
N THR A 114 11.79 9.81 3.01
CA THR A 114 11.38 9.14 1.78
C THR A 114 10.53 7.92 2.09
N LEU A 115 9.51 7.67 1.26
CA LEU A 115 8.60 6.54 1.44
C LEU A 115 9.35 5.21 1.37
N GLU A 116 10.30 5.07 0.44
CA GLU A 116 11.01 3.82 0.23
C GLU A 116 11.91 3.44 1.42
N LYS A 117 12.54 4.41 2.09
CA LYS A 117 13.32 4.13 3.31
C LYS A 117 12.42 3.70 4.45
N ALA A 118 11.26 4.35 4.58
CA ALA A 118 10.26 3.98 5.58
C ALA A 118 9.74 2.55 5.36
N ILE A 119 9.40 2.18 4.12
CA ILE A 119 8.95 0.83 3.77
C ILE A 119 10.05 -0.21 4.05
N ALA A 120 11.28 0.04 3.59
CA ALA A 120 12.40 -0.88 3.76
C ALA A 120 12.70 -1.17 5.24
N TYR A 121 12.41 -0.23 6.13
CA TYR A 121 12.48 -0.44 7.57
C TYR A 121 11.22 -1.14 8.13
N ALA A 122 10.03 -0.72 7.71
CA ALA A 122 8.78 -1.16 8.30
C ALA A 122 8.40 -2.60 7.95
N GLU A 123 8.67 -3.07 6.73
CA GLU A 123 8.30 -4.41 6.30
C GLU A 123 9.00 -5.52 7.09
N PRO A 124 10.34 -5.52 7.25
CA PRO A 124 11.03 -6.52 8.06
C PRO A 124 10.64 -6.49 9.54
N GLU A 125 10.39 -5.30 10.08
CA GLU A 125 10.03 -5.12 11.49
C GLU A 125 8.62 -5.68 11.77
N ASP A 126 7.63 -5.37 10.92
CA ASP A 126 6.28 -5.94 11.03
C ASP A 126 6.30 -7.48 10.90
N PHE A 127 7.10 -7.99 9.97
CA PHE A 127 7.29 -9.43 9.81
C PHE A 127 7.87 -10.07 11.09
N SER A 128 8.93 -9.48 11.64
CA SER A 128 9.60 -9.97 12.85
C SER A 128 8.67 -9.92 14.08
N LEU A 129 7.92 -8.83 14.25
CA LEU A 129 6.93 -8.68 15.32
C LEU A 129 5.84 -9.75 15.23
N ARG A 130 5.27 -9.96 14.04
CA ARG A 130 4.25 -11.00 13.82
C ARG A 130 4.79 -12.40 14.06
N GLN A 131 6.03 -12.68 13.63
CA GLN A 131 6.67 -13.96 13.87
C GLN A 131 6.91 -14.21 15.37
N SER A 132 7.35 -13.20 16.11
CA SER A 132 7.53 -13.30 17.57
C SER A 132 6.21 -13.56 18.30
N GLN A 133 5.11 -12.93 17.87
CA GLN A 133 3.77 -13.16 18.43
C GLN A 133 3.23 -14.56 18.11
N ALA A 134 3.45 -15.05 16.89
CA ALA A 134 3.09 -16.42 16.52
C ALA A 134 3.86 -17.43 17.37
N ASN A 135 5.16 -17.19 17.59
CA ASN A 135 6.01 -18.05 18.41
C ASN A 135 5.63 -17.98 19.90
N SER A 136 5.27 -16.80 20.43
CA SER A 136 4.85 -16.65 21.83
C SER A 136 3.46 -17.24 22.08
N SER A 137 2.55 -17.19 21.12
CA SER A 137 1.24 -17.85 21.21
C SER A 137 1.34 -19.38 21.28
N ASN A 138 2.43 -19.96 20.76
CA ASN A 138 2.74 -21.39 20.86
C ASN A 138 3.48 -21.74 22.17
N TYR A 139 3.92 -20.75 22.94
CA TYR A 139 4.50 -20.95 24.25
C TYR A 139 3.38 -21.22 25.27
N ARG A 140 3.05 -22.50 25.46
CA ARG A 140 2.27 -22.95 26.61
C ARG A 140 3.26 -23.12 27.76
N PRO A 141 3.30 -22.25 28.79
CA PRO A 141 4.15 -22.52 29.93
C PRO A 141 3.75 -23.89 30.48
N THR A 142 4.71 -24.79 30.62
CA THR A 142 4.50 -26.05 31.32
C THR A 142 3.91 -25.70 32.68
N ARG A 143 2.66 -26.10 32.92
CA ARG A 143 2.00 -25.99 34.23
C ARG A 143 3.00 -26.56 35.23
N ARG A 144 3.61 -25.69 36.05
CA ARG A 144 4.48 -26.11 37.14
C ARG A 144 3.70 -27.18 37.90
N GLN A 145 4.14 -28.43 37.82
CA GLN A 145 3.72 -29.42 38.80
C GLN A 145 4.11 -28.84 40.14
N LYS A 146 3.18 -28.82 41.10
CA LYS A 146 3.48 -28.52 42.50
C LYS A 146 4.35 -29.66 43.04
N THR A 147 5.59 -29.77 42.59
CA THR A 147 6.61 -30.54 43.30
C THR A 147 7.19 -29.56 44.31
N GLY A 148 6.91 -29.83 45.59
CA GLY A 148 7.19 -28.97 46.74
C GLY A 148 8.52 -28.23 46.61
N GLY A 149 8.42 -26.95 46.23
CA GLY A 149 9.51 -26.01 46.45
C GLY A 149 9.66 -25.75 47.95
N PRO A 150 10.83 -25.29 48.40
CA PRO A 150 11.10 -25.09 49.82
C PRO A 150 10.05 -24.16 50.44
N GLU A 151 9.58 -24.57 51.62
CA GLU A 151 8.56 -23.88 52.39
C GLU A 151 8.98 -22.42 52.65
N PRO A 152 8.09 -21.42 52.41
CA PRO A 152 8.43 -20.03 52.65
C PRO A 152 8.69 -19.81 54.14
N MET A 153 9.78 -19.12 54.46
CA MET A 153 10.15 -18.79 55.83
C MET A 153 9.12 -17.81 56.42
N ASP A 154 8.43 -18.20 57.49
CA ASP A 154 7.49 -17.33 58.19
C ASP A 154 8.24 -16.17 58.85
N LEU A 155 8.08 -14.98 58.29
CA LEU A 155 8.56 -13.73 58.88
C LEU A 155 7.54 -13.29 59.94
N CYS A 156 7.72 -13.75 61.17
CA CYS A 156 7.08 -13.13 62.33
C CYS A 156 7.61 -11.70 62.48
N TYR A 157 6.75 -10.71 62.24
CA TYR A 157 7.02 -9.33 62.64
C TYR A 157 6.95 -9.24 64.16
N ILE A 158 8.05 -8.81 64.78
CA ILE A 158 8.08 -8.21 66.12
C ILE A 158 8.03 -6.69 65.92
#